data_AF-A0A925A283-F1
#
_entry.id   AF-A0A925A283-F1
#
_cell.length_a   1.000
_cell.length_b   1.000
_cell.length_c   1.000
_cell.angle_alpha   90.00
_cell.angle_beta   90.00
_cell.angle_gamma   90.00
#
_symmetry.space_group_name_H-M   'P 1'
#
loop_
_entity.id
_entity.type
_entity.pdbx_description
1 polymer ?
#
loop_
_entity_poly.entity_id
_entity_poly.type
_entity_poly.pdbx_seq_one_letter_code
_entity_poly.pdbx_strand_id
1 'polypeptide(L)'
;MTDTDLVARTRNRADVRRVRGHRSAVGRIAATIVVSGSSRTIGDLTAASSDRVDGYVTGDQYAQLVARYRLDESTGSAANVMLRVTGFDLGKVAEIAQSGGALAALDLGASLDGRERSAGLAILDKRLEALR
;
A
#
# COMPACT_ATOMS: atom_id res chain seq x y z
N MET A 1 -1.36 15.79 -17.81
CA MET A 1 -0.88 15.05 -16.61
C MET A 1 -0.60 13.62 -17.05
N THR A 2 0.65 13.19 -16.96
CA THR A 2 1.09 11.82 -17.26
C THR A 2 0.99 10.91 -16.03
N ASP A 3 1.14 9.60 -16.22
CA ASP A 3 1.24 8.61 -15.14
C ASP A 3 2.41 8.92 -14.18
N THR A 4 3.56 9.29 -14.73
CA THR A 4 4.78 9.62 -13.99
C THR A 4 4.61 10.93 -13.22
N ASP A 5 3.93 11.93 -13.82
CA ASP A 5 3.60 13.18 -13.11
C ASP A 5 2.71 12.90 -11.89
N LEU A 6 1.71 12.02 -12.05
CA LEU A 6 0.78 11.70 -10.98
C LEU A 6 1.49 10.96 -9.84
N VAL A 7 2.34 9.97 -10.15
CA VAL A 7 3.18 9.29 -9.15
C VAL A 7 4.10 10.28 -8.43
N ALA A 8 4.76 11.18 -9.16
CA ALA A 8 5.66 12.15 -8.58
C ALA A 8 4.93 13.11 -7.61
N ARG A 9 3.78 13.64 -8.02
CA ARG A 9 2.97 14.56 -7.19
C ARG A 9 2.40 13.88 -5.95
N THR A 10 2.14 12.59 -6.01
CA THR A 10 1.56 11.82 -4.90
C THR A 10 2.61 11.08 -4.07
N ARG A 11 3.91 11.22 -4.36
CA ARG A 11 4.98 10.47 -3.69
C ARG A 11 5.02 10.67 -2.17
N ASN A 12 4.65 11.86 -1.69
CA ASN A 12 4.65 12.22 -0.27
C ASN A 12 3.26 12.10 0.39
N ARG A 13 2.35 11.28 -0.17
CA ARG A 13 0.99 11.09 0.36
C ARG A 13 0.92 10.33 1.69
N ALA A 14 1.97 9.55 1.99
CA ALA A 14 2.06 8.73 3.18
C ALA A 14 3.53 8.44 3.51
N ASP A 15 3.80 8.26 4.80
CA ASP A 15 5.07 7.74 5.30
C ASP A 15 5.03 6.20 5.32
N VAL A 16 5.99 5.54 4.68
CA VAL A 16 6.01 4.09 4.53
C VAL A 16 6.78 3.46 5.69
N ARG A 17 6.04 2.82 6.60
CA ARG A 17 6.59 2.06 7.72
C ARG A 17 6.63 0.58 7.40
N ARG A 18 7.83 0.01 7.42
CA ARG A 18 8.06 -1.43 7.31
C ARG A 18 8.27 -1.98 8.71
N VAL A 19 7.39 -2.88 9.12
CA VAL A 19 7.43 -3.45 10.46
C VAL A 19 7.28 -4.96 10.40
N ARG A 20 7.73 -5.61 11.45
CA ARG A 20 7.61 -7.05 11.64
C ARG A 20 6.67 -7.31 12.80
N GLY A 21 5.72 -8.20 12.57
CA GLY A 21 4.81 -8.71 13.59
C GLY A 21 4.75 -10.23 13.57
N HIS A 22 4.21 -10.81 14.64
CA HIS A 22 3.94 -12.24 14.68
C HIS A 22 2.95 -12.64 13.58
N ARG A 23 3.15 -13.81 12.94
CA ARG A 23 2.31 -14.29 11.82
C ARG A 23 0.80 -14.27 12.12
N SER A 24 0.42 -14.62 13.36
CA SER A 24 -0.99 -14.61 13.78
C SER A 24 -1.59 -13.20 13.93
N ALA A 25 -0.76 -12.17 14.01
CA ALA A 25 -1.21 -10.78 14.05
C ALA A 25 -1.53 -10.24 12.65
N VAL A 26 -0.88 -10.75 11.59
CA VAL A 26 -1.02 -10.24 10.20
C VAL A 26 -2.47 -10.21 9.75
N GLY A 27 -3.21 -11.31 9.92
CA GLY A 27 -4.62 -11.36 9.56
C GLY A 27 -5.50 -10.40 10.38
N ARG A 28 -5.16 -10.18 11.66
CA ARG A 28 -5.88 -9.23 12.52
C ARG A 28 -5.58 -7.79 12.13
N ILE A 29 -4.33 -7.50 11.75
CA ILE A 29 -3.92 -6.19 11.23
C ILE A 29 -4.66 -5.92 9.90
N ALA A 30 -4.70 -6.90 9.00
CA ALA A 30 -5.41 -6.78 7.72
C ALA A 30 -6.89 -6.40 7.88
N ALA A 31 -7.56 -6.89 8.93
CA ALA A 31 -8.95 -6.55 9.24
C ALA A 31 -9.15 -5.13 9.80
N THR A 32 -8.08 -4.43 10.17
CA THR A 32 -8.13 -3.11 10.83
C THR A 32 -7.60 -1.96 9.97
N ILE A 33 -7.00 -2.25 8.82
CA ILE A 33 -6.38 -1.25 7.94
C ILE A 33 -7.13 -1.16 6.61
N VAL A 34 -6.89 -0.07 5.87
CA VAL A 34 -7.34 0.02 4.48
C VAL A 34 -6.32 -0.68 3.58
N VAL A 35 -6.62 -1.87 3.11
CA VAL A 35 -5.71 -2.65 2.26
C VAL A 35 -5.49 -1.91 0.93
N SER A 36 -4.23 -1.62 0.61
CA SER A 36 -3.85 -0.86 -0.61
C SER A 36 -4.25 -1.59 -1.90
N GLY A 37 -4.23 -2.93 -1.86
CA GLY A 37 -4.43 -3.78 -3.02
C GLY A 37 -3.14 -4.05 -3.81
N SER A 38 -2.05 -3.31 -3.57
CA SER A 38 -0.70 -3.57 -4.10
C SER A 38 -0.19 -5.00 -3.80
N SER A 39 -0.53 -5.52 -2.62
CA SER A 39 -0.18 -6.87 -2.17
C SER A 39 -1.11 -7.96 -2.71
N ARG A 40 -2.24 -7.58 -3.33
CA ARG A 40 -3.09 -8.49 -4.08
C ARG A 40 -2.57 -8.56 -5.51
N THR A 41 -2.68 -9.74 -6.13
CA THR A 41 -2.14 -10.02 -7.46
C THR A 41 -2.61 -8.98 -8.47
N ILE A 42 -1.71 -8.06 -8.81
CA ILE A 42 -1.89 -7.10 -9.90
C ILE A 42 -0.97 -7.55 -11.03
N GLY A 43 -1.56 -8.17 -12.06
CA GLY A 43 -0.84 -8.64 -13.24
C GLY A 43 0.17 -9.75 -12.97
N ASP A 44 -0.19 -10.78 -12.20
CA ASP A 44 0.65 -11.96 -11.83
C ASP A 44 1.97 -11.67 -11.09
N LEU A 45 2.28 -10.42 -10.73
CA LEU A 45 3.56 -10.06 -10.12
C LEU A 45 3.59 -10.20 -8.58
N THR A 46 2.44 -10.26 -7.92
CA THR A 46 2.37 -10.38 -6.45
C THR A 46 1.57 -11.63 -6.06
N ALA A 47 2.30 -12.68 -5.68
CA ALA A 47 1.69 -13.82 -4.99
C ALA A 47 1.21 -13.32 -3.62
N ALA A 48 -0.11 -13.28 -3.42
CA ALA A 48 -0.72 -12.95 -2.14
C ALA A 48 -0.30 -14.03 -1.12
N SER A 49 0.77 -13.79 -0.38
CA SER A 49 1.14 -14.60 0.78
C SER A 49 0.25 -14.18 1.95
N SER A 50 -0.45 -15.14 2.57
CA SER A 50 -1.26 -14.92 3.77
C SER A 50 -0.47 -14.30 4.93
N ASP A 51 0.85 -14.34 4.83
CA ASP A 51 1.77 -13.93 5.88
C ASP A 51 2.23 -12.48 5.70
N ARG A 52 1.75 -11.77 4.66
CA ARG A 52 2.06 -10.36 4.43
C ARG A 52 0.81 -9.50 4.31
N VAL A 53 0.89 -8.29 4.82
CA VAL A 53 -0.17 -7.28 4.68
C VAL A 53 0.43 -5.94 4.28
N ASP A 54 -0.29 -5.24 3.40
CA ASP A 54 0.05 -3.89 2.96
C ASP A 54 -1.21 -3.01 2.97
N GLY A 55 -1.15 -1.85 3.60
CA GLY A 55 -2.28 -0.93 3.66
C GLY A 55 -2.01 0.40 4.34
N TYR A 56 -3.08 1.18 4.43
CA TYR A 56 -3.10 2.54 4.96
C TYR A 56 -3.67 2.60 6.36
N VAL A 57 -3.09 3.47 7.17
CA VAL A 57 -3.48 3.76 8.55
C VAL A 57 -3.29 5.23 8.86
N THR A 58 -3.97 5.74 9.89
CA THR A 58 -3.64 7.03 10.50
C THR A 58 -2.43 6.89 11.42
N GLY A 59 -1.84 8.03 11.84
CA GLY A 59 -0.77 8.04 12.85
C GLY A 59 -1.19 7.38 14.17
N ASP A 60 -2.40 7.68 14.65
CA ASP A 60 -2.93 7.10 15.89
C ASP A 60 -3.14 5.58 15.77
N GLN A 61 -3.69 5.12 14.65
CA GLN A 61 -3.85 3.70 14.38
C GLN A 61 -2.49 3.00 14.29
N TYR A 62 -1.49 3.60 13.65
CA TYR A 62 -0.14 3.04 13.62
C TYR A 62 0.41 2.83 15.03
N ALA A 63 0.35 3.85 15.90
CA ALA A 63 0.81 3.74 17.29
C ALA A 63 0.06 2.65 18.07
N GLN A 64 -1.25 2.54 17.88
CA GLN A 64 -2.07 1.49 18.51
C GLN A 64 -1.69 0.09 18.01
N LEU A 65 -1.46 -0.09 16.71
CA LEU A 65 -1.06 -1.38 16.13
C LEU A 65 0.32 -1.81 16.65
N VAL A 66 1.28 -0.89 16.67
CA VAL A 66 2.63 -1.13 17.22
C VAL A 66 2.54 -1.58 18.67
N ALA A 67 1.79 -0.86 19.51
CA ALA A 67 1.64 -1.20 20.92
C ALA A 67 0.90 -2.53 21.13
N ARG A 68 -0.22 -2.75 20.42
CA ARG A 68 -1.10 -3.92 20.57
C ARG A 68 -0.45 -5.21 20.10
N TYR A 69 0.26 -5.18 18.97
CA TYR A 69 0.83 -6.36 18.34
C TYR A 69 2.34 -6.49 18.54
N ARG A 70 2.95 -5.57 19.32
CA ARG A 70 4.40 -5.52 19.56
C ARG A 70 5.16 -5.54 18.24
N LEU A 71 4.79 -4.62 17.35
CA LEU A 71 5.45 -4.52 16.04
C LEU A 71 6.82 -3.89 16.20
N ASP A 72 7.81 -4.49 15.58
CA ASP A 72 9.17 -3.98 15.57
C ASP A 72 9.47 -3.34 14.21
N GLU A 73 10.17 -2.20 14.20
CA GLU A 73 10.68 -1.65 12.96
C GLU A 73 11.60 -2.67 12.28
N SER A 74 11.39 -2.90 10.99
CA SER A 74 12.13 -3.91 10.25
C SER A 74 12.53 -3.40 8.89
N THR A 75 13.80 -3.59 8.55
CA THR A 75 14.34 -3.29 7.23
C THR A 75 14.46 -4.58 6.40
N GLY A 76 14.27 -4.45 5.09
CA GLY A 76 14.47 -5.55 4.14
C GLY A 76 13.37 -6.63 4.17
N SER A 77 13.78 -7.86 3.87
CA SER A 77 12.87 -9.00 3.60
C SER A 77 12.18 -9.59 4.84
N ALA A 78 12.59 -9.19 6.04
CA ALA A 78 12.01 -9.63 7.31
C ALA A 78 10.71 -8.90 7.66
N ALA A 79 10.43 -7.76 7.02
CA ALA A 79 9.17 -7.04 7.20
C ALA A 79 8.03 -7.83 6.55
N ASN A 80 6.99 -8.11 7.33
CA ASN A 80 5.78 -8.78 6.87
C ASN A 80 4.53 -7.88 6.94
N VAL A 81 4.71 -6.64 7.39
CA VAL A 81 3.67 -5.63 7.48
C VAL A 81 4.22 -4.33 6.89
N MET A 82 3.56 -3.83 5.85
CA MET A 82 3.83 -2.51 5.28
C MET A 82 2.65 -1.60 5.58
N LEU A 83 2.91 -0.50 6.28
CA LEU A 83 1.89 0.49 6.67
C LEU A 83 2.24 1.84 6.07
N ARG A 84 1.31 2.38 5.27
CA ARG A 84 1.35 3.75 4.76
C ARG A 84 0.62 4.64 5.76
N VAL A 85 1.39 5.32 6.60
CA VAL A 85 0.86 6.26 7.58
C VAL A 85 0.52 7.55 6.86
N THR A 86 -0.77 7.92 6.87
CA THR A 86 -1.26 9.09 6.15
C THR A 86 -2.05 10.03 7.04
N GLY A 87 -2.06 11.31 6.68
CA GLY A 87 -2.96 12.32 7.25
C GLY A 87 -4.29 12.45 6.50
N PHE A 88 -4.49 11.70 5.42
CA PHE A 88 -5.76 11.70 4.70
C PHE A 88 -6.86 10.94 5.46
N ASP A 89 -8.11 11.33 5.21
CA ASP A 89 -9.29 10.61 5.68
C ASP A 89 -9.30 9.18 5.14
N LEU A 90 -9.25 8.19 6.03
CA LEU A 90 -9.20 6.77 5.65
C LEU A 90 -10.48 6.27 4.99
N GLY A 91 -11.65 6.88 5.24
CA GLY A 91 -12.86 6.58 4.50
C GLY A 91 -12.69 6.89 3.02
N LYS A 92 -12.13 8.07 2.70
CA LYS A 92 -11.80 8.45 1.31
C LYS A 92 -10.73 7.56 0.71
N VAL A 93 -9.69 7.20 1.47
CA VAL A 93 -8.66 6.26 0.99
C VAL A 93 -9.29 4.89 0.69
N ALA A 94 -10.24 4.42 1.52
CA ALA A 94 -10.95 3.17 1.30
C ALA A 94 -11.85 3.21 0.06
N GLU A 95 -12.53 4.33 -0.20
CA GLU A 95 -13.32 4.53 -1.43
C GLU A 95 -12.41 4.44 -2.68
N ILE A 96 -11.26 5.12 -2.67
CA ILE A 96 -10.30 5.08 -3.79
C ILE A 96 -9.71 3.68 -3.98
N ALA A 97 -9.44 2.95 -2.88
CA ALA A 97 -8.95 1.58 -2.94
C ALA A 97 -9.96 0.65 -3.63
N GLN A 98 -11.26 0.88 -3.42
CA GLN A 98 -12.35 0.08 -3.99
C GLN A 98 -12.69 0.47 -5.43
N SER A 99 -12.41 1.71 -5.86
CA SER A 99 -12.87 2.27 -7.14
C SER A 99 -12.08 1.83 -8.38
N GLY A 100 -11.28 0.76 -8.32
CA GLY A 100 -10.65 0.17 -9.51
C GLY A 100 -9.12 0.18 -9.54
N GLY A 101 -8.46 0.04 -8.39
CA GLY A 101 -7.03 -0.26 -8.33
C GLY A 101 -6.09 0.92 -8.62
N ALA A 102 -6.62 2.15 -8.74
CA ALA A 102 -5.81 3.35 -8.92
C ALA A 102 -4.84 3.57 -7.75
N LEU A 103 -5.29 3.33 -6.51
CA LEU A 103 -4.44 3.42 -5.32
C LEU A 103 -3.28 2.42 -5.39
N ALA A 104 -3.58 1.17 -5.72
CA ALA A 104 -2.58 0.13 -5.86
C ALA A 104 -1.58 0.43 -7.00
N ALA A 105 -2.06 0.99 -8.11
CA ALA A 105 -1.20 1.40 -9.23
C ALA A 105 -0.28 2.57 -8.84
N LEU A 106 -0.76 3.53 -8.04
CA LEU A 106 0.07 4.59 -7.45
C LEU A 106 1.12 4.05 -6.48
N ASP A 107 0.77 3.01 -5.72
CA ASP A 107 1.70 2.36 -4.79
C ASP A 107 2.79 1.58 -5.54
N LEU A 108 2.42 0.82 -6.56
CA LEU A 108 3.35 0.10 -7.42
C LEU A 108 4.24 1.05 -8.22
N GLY A 109 3.67 2.12 -8.80
CA GLY A 109 4.41 3.14 -9.55
C GLY A 109 5.46 3.89 -8.72
N ALA A 110 5.31 3.89 -7.38
CA ALA A 110 6.29 4.44 -6.46
C ALA A 110 7.36 3.42 -5.99
N SER A 111 7.26 2.16 -6.42
CA SER A 111 8.20 1.09 -6.02
C SER A 111 9.61 1.36 -6.53
N LEU A 112 10.60 0.87 -5.77
CA LEU A 112 12.01 0.83 -6.17
C LEU A 112 12.29 -0.38 -7.07
N ASP A 113 11.43 -1.40 -7.06
CA ASP A 113 11.51 -2.52 -7.99
C ASP A 113 11.05 -2.05 -9.38
N GLY A 114 11.92 -2.25 -10.38
CA GLY A 114 11.65 -1.78 -11.75
C GLY A 114 10.44 -2.45 -12.39
N ARG A 115 10.11 -3.69 -12.03
CA ARG A 115 8.96 -4.44 -12.58
C ARG A 115 7.67 -3.96 -11.96
N GLU A 116 7.62 -3.84 -10.63
CA GLU A 116 6.47 -3.28 -9.92
C GLU A 116 6.17 -1.86 -10.40
N ARG A 117 7.22 -1.03 -10.51
CA ARG A 117 7.10 0.34 -11.02
C ARG A 117 6.50 0.40 -12.42
N SER A 118 7.04 -0.37 -13.36
CA SER A 118 6.51 -0.43 -14.73
C SER A 118 5.07 -0.92 -14.79
N ALA A 119 4.71 -1.92 -13.98
CA ALA A 119 3.33 -2.43 -13.90
C ALA A 119 2.36 -1.36 -13.36
N GLY A 120 2.75 -0.64 -12.30
CA GLY A 120 1.97 0.46 -11.75
C GLY A 120 1.73 1.58 -12.75
N LEU A 121 2.79 2.02 -13.44
CA LEU A 121 2.72 3.06 -14.49
C LEU A 121 1.80 2.64 -15.64
N ALA A 122 1.94 1.42 -16.15
CA ALA A 122 1.08 0.90 -17.23
C ALA A 122 -0.41 0.85 -16.84
N ILE A 123 -0.74 0.61 -15.57
CA ILE A 123 -2.13 0.62 -15.09
C ILE A 123 -2.63 2.06 -14.96
N LEU A 124 -1.80 2.98 -14.46
CA LEU A 124 -2.16 4.40 -14.34
C LEU A 124 -2.41 5.03 -15.70
N ASP A 125 -1.58 4.73 -16.69
CA ASP A 125 -1.72 5.25 -18.05
C ASP A 125 -3.09 4.87 -18.64
N LYS A 126 -3.43 3.57 -18.64
CA LYS A 126 -4.75 3.07 -19.08
C LYS A 126 -5.93 3.73 -18.35
N ARG A 127 -5.78 3.99 -17.05
CA ARG A 127 -6.82 4.64 -16.23
C ARG A 127 -6.96 6.12 -16.56
N LEU A 128 -5.85 6.82 -16.79
CA LEU A 128 -5.85 8.22 -17.19
C LEU A 128 -6.43 8.39 -18.60
N GLU A 129 -6.17 7.46 -19.51
CA GLU A 129 -6.81 7.43 -20.83
C GLU A 129 -8.32 7.27 -20.73
N ALA A 130 -8.82 6.40 -19.85
CA ALA A 130 -10.26 6.18 -19.67
C ALA A 130 -11.03 7.38 -19.06
N LEU A 131 -10.31 8.37 -18.52
CA LEU A 131 -10.88 9.61 -17.96
C LEU A 131 -10.83 10.79 -18.93
N ARG A 132 -10.22 10.61 -20.11
CA ARG A 132 -10.19 11.60 -21.19
C ARG A 132 -11.41 11.45 -22.09
#